data_AF-A0A9P1JT82-F1
#
_entry.id   AF-A0A9P1JT82-F1
#
_cell.length_a   1.000
_cell.length_b   1.000
_cell.length_c   1.000
_cell.angle_alpha   90.00
_cell.angle_beta   90.00
_cell.angle_gamma   90.00
#
_symmetry.space_group_name_H-M   'P 1'
#
loop_
_entity.id
_entity.type
_entity.pdbx_description
1 polymer ?
#
loop_
_entity_poly.entity_id
_entity_poly.type
_entity_poly.pdbx_seq_one_letter_code
_entity_poly.pdbx_strand_id
1 'polypeptide(L)'
;MNAKLSKTTLTVNGKRAGIRIDAGPWIAGVPAETIKLRSKKGCFPAEFRRALVIENNSDGRTDYFEADSIRLLPGHPLYDTAKSLAA
;
A
#
# COMPACT_ATOMS: atom_id res chain seq x y z
N MET A 1 5.73 -9.74 10.48
CA MET A 1 5.07 -8.42 10.42
C MET A 1 3.69 -8.53 11.04
N ASN A 2 3.33 -7.68 12.02
CA ASN A 2 1.97 -7.64 12.55
C ASN A 2 1.21 -6.49 11.87
N ALA A 3 0.60 -6.80 10.73
CA ALA A 3 -0.20 -5.85 9.97
C ALA A 3 -1.62 -6.38 9.76
N LYS A 4 -2.60 -5.49 9.89
CA LYS A 4 -4.02 -5.75 9.67
C LYS A 4 -4.56 -4.72 8.70
N LEU A 5 -5.18 -5.18 7.63
CA LEU A 5 -5.78 -4.33 6.61
C LEU A 5 -7.29 -4.50 6.63
N SER A 6 -8.01 -3.39 6.54
CA SER A 6 -9.45 -3.32 6.32
C SER A 6 -9.76 -2.32 5.21
N LYS A 7 -11.02 -2.32 4.71
CA LYS A 7 -11.45 -1.46 3.60
C LYS A 7 -11.18 0.04 3.83
N THR A 8 -11.04 0.46 5.09
CA THR A 8 -10.86 1.87 5.46
C THR A 8 -9.62 2.14 6.29
N THR A 9 -8.90 1.10 6.74
CA THR A 9 -7.87 1.26 7.76
C THR A 9 -6.74 0.25 7.58
N LEU A 10 -5.51 0.73 7.68
CA LEU A 10 -4.32 -0.10 7.78
C LEU A 10 -3.73 0.06 9.19
N THR A 11 -3.51 -1.04 9.88
CA THR A 11 -2.83 -1.09 11.16
C THR A 11 -1.53 -1.86 11.01
N VAL A 12 -0.41 -1.29 11.40
CA VAL A 12 0.92 -1.92 11.35
C VAL A 12 1.61 -1.69 12.69
N ASN A 13 2.03 -2.77 13.36
CA ASN A 13 2.71 -2.72 14.67
C ASN A 13 1.99 -1.85 15.73
N GLY A 14 0.65 -1.86 15.73
CA GLY A 14 -0.17 -1.09 16.66
C GLY A 14 -0.48 0.36 16.23
N LYS A 15 0.20 0.89 15.21
CA LYS A 15 -0.15 2.19 14.60
C LYS A 15 -1.23 2.03 13.55
N ARG A 16 -2.14 2.99 13.47
CA ARG A 16 -3.32 2.95 12.59
C ARG A 16 -3.34 4.16 11.65
N ALA A 17 -3.57 3.92 10.37
CA ALA A 17 -3.79 4.94 9.36
C ALA A 17 -5.12 4.67 8.63
N GLY A 18 -5.92 5.72 8.43
CA GLY A 18 -7.11 5.64 7.59
C GLY A 18 -6.70 5.62 6.12
N ILE A 19 -7.26 4.70 5.34
CA ILE A 19 -6.87 4.48 3.95
C ILE A 19 -8.07 4.43 3.00
N ARG A 20 -7.77 4.50 1.70
CA ARG A 20 -8.60 4.10 0.57
C ARG A 20 -7.82 3.06 -0.23
N ILE A 21 -8.52 2.02 -0.69
CA ILE A 21 -7.94 0.96 -1.52
C ILE A 21 -8.44 1.17 -2.93
N ASP A 22 -7.54 1.19 -3.90
CA ASP A 22 -7.87 1.32 -5.31
C ASP A 22 -7.12 0.22 -6.09
N ALA A 23 -7.86 -0.62 -6.81
CA ALA A 23 -7.28 -1.61 -7.71
C ALA A 23 -6.90 -0.97 -9.04
N GLY A 24 -5.80 -1.44 -9.63
CA GLY A 24 -5.37 -1.01 -10.96
C GLY A 24 -6.24 -1.59 -12.07
N PRO A 25 -6.08 -1.08 -13.30
CA PRO A 25 -5.29 0.10 -13.65
C PRO A 25 -6.11 1.40 -13.43
N TRP A 26 -5.55 2.37 -12.72
CA TRP A 26 -6.16 3.70 -12.55
C TRP A 26 -5.58 4.77 -13.50
N ILE A 27 -4.50 4.45 -14.21
CA ILE A 27 -3.92 5.21 -15.33
C ILE A 27 -3.25 4.23 -16.32
N ALA A 28 -2.99 4.69 -17.54
CA ALA A 28 -2.23 3.92 -18.53
C ALA A 28 -0.81 3.62 -18.02
N GLY A 29 -0.35 2.39 -18.20
CA GLY A 29 0.99 1.93 -17.80
C GLY A 29 1.09 1.36 -16.37
N VAL A 30 0.02 1.42 -15.56
CA VAL A 30 -0.02 0.70 -14.28
C VAL A 30 -0.51 -0.74 -14.53
N PRO A 31 0.21 -1.77 -14.07
CA PRO A 31 -0.27 -3.15 -14.18
C PRO A 31 -1.62 -3.32 -13.47
N ALA A 32 -2.57 -4.02 -14.10
CA ALA A 32 -3.90 -4.27 -13.54
C ALA A 32 -3.85 -5.03 -12.20
N GLU A 33 -2.80 -5.81 -12.01
CA GLU A 33 -2.52 -6.52 -10.76
C GLU A 33 -1.96 -5.63 -9.65
N THR A 34 -1.75 -4.34 -9.87
CA THR A 34 -1.25 -3.43 -8.82
C THR A 34 -2.41 -2.93 -7.96
N ILE A 35 -2.22 -2.88 -6.64
CA ILE A 35 -3.18 -2.28 -5.72
C ILE A 35 -2.55 -1.07 -5.04
N LYS A 36 -3.24 0.05 -4.99
CA LYS A 36 -2.78 1.26 -4.29
C LYS A 36 -3.57 1.46 -3.01
N LEU A 37 -2.86 1.58 -1.89
CA LEU A 37 -3.41 2.08 -0.62
C LEU A 37 -3.08 3.57 -0.52
N ARG A 38 -4.09 4.43 -0.43
CA ARG A 38 -3.92 5.87 -0.23
C ARG A 38 -4.29 6.27 1.19
N SER A 39 -3.47 7.05 1.86
CA SER A 39 -3.76 7.64 3.16
C SER A 39 -4.85 8.70 3.00
N LYS A 40 -5.89 8.62 3.84
CA LYS A 40 -6.92 9.67 3.91
C LYS A 40 -6.37 11.00 4.43
N LYS A 41 -5.28 10.97 5.20
CA LYS A 41 -4.66 12.16 5.79
C LYS A 41 -3.53 12.73 4.94
N GLY A 42 -3.28 12.19 3.74
CA GLY A 42 -2.19 12.62 2.86
C GLY A 42 -0.79 12.22 3.33
N CYS A 43 -0.67 11.48 4.44
CA CYS A 43 0.60 10.91 4.88
C CYS A 43 0.40 9.59 5.63
N PHE A 44 1.34 8.65 5.48
CA PHE A 44 1.43 7.47 6.34
C PHE A 44 2.43 7.67 7.49
N PRO A 45 2.22 7.02 8.65
CA PRO A 45 3.21 7.04 9.72
C PRO A 45 4.55 6.44 9.24
N ALA A 46 5.67 7.03 9.65
CA ALA A 46 7.01 6.55 9.28
C ALA A 46 7.26 5.08 9.66
N GLU A 47 6.60 4.58 10.70
CA GLU A 47 6.68 3.17 11.11
C GLU A 47 6.16 2.20 10.03
N PHE A 48 5.19 2.62 9.20
CA PHE A 48 4.66 1.79 8.13
C PHE A 48 5.72 1.55 7.07
N ARG A 49 6.51 2.57 6.73
CA ARG A 49 7.62 2.46 5.78
C ARG A 49 8.69 1.47 6.26
N ARG A 50 8.98 1.45 7.56
CA ARG A 50 9.93 0.51 8.17
C ARG A 50 9.38 -0.91 8.24
N ALA A 51 8.10 -1.05 8.56
CA ALA A 51 7.49 -2.34 8.82
C ALA A 51 7.05 -3.10 7.58
N LEU A 52 6.69 -2.39 6.50
CA LEU A 52 6.23 -3.00 5.25
C LEU A 52 7.37 -3.51 4.34
N VAL A 53 8.65 -3.42 4.78
CA VAL A 53 9.86 -3.89 4.07
C VAL A 53 9.66 -3.81 2.55
N ILE A 54 9.47 -2.59 2.07
CA ILE A 54 9.34 -2.36 0.63
C ILE A 54 10.75 -2.47 0.08
N GLU A 55 11.10 -3.63 -0.49
CA GLU A 55 12.33 -3.77 -1.25
C GLU A 55 12.27 -2.82 -2.44
N ASN A 56 12.94 -1.68 -2.29
CA ASN A 56 13.28 -0.79 -3.37
C ASN A 56 14.27 -1.53 -4.27
N ASN A 57 13.79 -2.35 -5.20
CA ASN A 57 14.59 -2.69 -6.36
C ASN A 57 14.67 -1.42 -7.21
N SER A 58 15.71 -0.64 -6.88
CA SER A 58 16.02 0.68 -7.38
C SER A 58 16.36 0.62 -8.86
N ASP A 59 15.36 0.80 -9.72
CA ASP A 59 15.54 1.68 -10.87
C ASP A 59 14.95 3.04 -10.47
N GLY A 60 15.79 4.09 -10.55
CA GLY A 60 15.66 5.41 -9.91
C GLY A 60 14.46 6.27 -10.33
N ARG A 61 13.30 5.68 -10.58
CA ARG A 61 12.06 6.36 -10.98
C ARG A 61 10.81 5.86 -10.25
N THR A 62 10.90 4.80 -9.44
CA THR A 62 9.75 4.27 -8.70
C THR A 62 10.03 4.18 -7.21
N ASP A 63 10.02 5.34 -6.56
CA ASP A 63 9.78 5.42 -5.11
C ASP A 63 8.37 4.92 -4.82
N TYR A 64 8.23 3.69 -4.33
CA TYR A 64 6.93 3.04 -4.11
C TYR A 64 6.20 3.44 -2.81
N PHE A 65 6.67 4.52 -2.18
CA PHE A 65 6.01 5.18 -1.06
C PHE A 65 5.94 6.68 -1.37
N GLU A 66 4.99 7.10 -2.22
CA GLU A 66 4.58 8.50 -2.21
C GLU A 66 4.10 8.78 -0.77
N ALA A 67 4.36 9.95 -0.18
CA ALA A 67 4.10 10.18 1.25
C ALA A 67 2.68 9.74 1.68
N ASP A 68 1.72 9.86 0.76
CA ASP A 68 0.32 9.50 0.88
C ASP A 68 -0.05 8.11 0.34
N SER A 69 0.84 7.35 -0.32
CA SER A 69 0.45 6.12 -1.00
C SER A 69 1.44 4.95 -0.91
N ILE A 70 0.88 3.74 -0.88
CA ILE A 70 1.60 2.47 -0.85
C ILE A 70 1.11 1.65 -2.03
N ARG A 71 2.02 1.18 -2.88
CA ARG A 71 1.67 0.25 -3.96
C ARG A 71 1.99 -1.17 -3.53
N LEU A 72 1.02 -2.06 -3.69
CA LEU A 72 1.12 -3.48 -3.41
C LEU A 72 1.13 -4.22 -4.75
N LEU A 73 2.18 -5.00 -4.95
CA LEU A 73 2.32 -5.92 -6.08
C LEU A 73 2.01 -7.35 -5.62
N PRO A 74 1.68 -8.26 -6.55
CA PRO A 74 1.58 -9.68 -6.26
C PRO A 74 2.86 -10.18 -5.56
N GLY A 75 2.69 -10.91 -4.46
CA GLY A 75 3.80 -11.34 -3.59
C GLY A 75 3.98 -10.49 -2.32
N HIS A 76 3.38 -9.30 -2.22
CA HIS A 76 3.38 -8.56 -0.96
C HIS A 76 2.47 -9.25 0.08
N PRO A 77 2.85 -9.36 1.37
CA PRO A 77 2.04 -10.04 2.41
C PRO A 77 0.61 -9.51 2.61
N LEU A 78 0.36 -8.27 2.20
CA LEU A 78 -0.96 -7.61 2.27
C LEU A 78 -1.75 -7.67 0.96
N TYR A 79 -1.17 -8.24 -0.10
CA TYR A 79 -1.73 -8.18 -1.45
C TYR A 79 -3.10 -8.85 -1.53
N ASP A 80 -3.21 -10.12 -1.13
CA ASP A 80 -4.46 -10.88 -1.24
C ASP A 80 -5.59 -10.26 -0.41
N THR A 81 -5.24 -9.77 0.78
CA THR A 81 -6.20 -9.07 1.64
C THR A 81 -6.64 -7.75 1.00
N ALA A 82 -5.71 -6.98 0.44
CA ALA A 82 -6.04 -5.72 -0.24
C ALA A 82 -6.90 -5.96 -1.48
N LYS A 83 -6.61 -7.04 -2.23
CA LYS A 83 -7.35 -7.44 -3.43
C LYS A 83 -8.79 -7.78 -3.10
N SER A 84 -9.00 -8.57 -2.04
CA SER A 84 -10.33 -8.91 -1.56
C SER A 84 -11.13 -7.69 -1.07
N LEU A 85 -10.47 -6.64 -0.58
CA LEU A 85 -11.10 -5.43 -0.05
C LEU A 85 -11.29 -4.31 -1.08
N ALA A 86 -10.62 -4.41 -2.23
CA ALA A 86 -10.73 -3.47 -3.34
C ALA A 86 -12.04 -3.63 -4.14
N ALA A 87 -12.77 -4.73 -3.91
CA ALA A 87 -14.10 -4.99 -4.47
C ALA A 87 -15.21 -4.12 -3.85
#